data_AF-A0A6N2DPT4-F1
#
_entry.id   AF-A0A6N2DPT4-F1
#
_cell.length_a   1.000
_cell.length_b   1.000
_cell.length_c   1.000
_cell.angle_alpha   90.00
_cell.angle_beta   90.00
_cell.angle_gamma   90.00
#
_symmetry.space_group_name_H-M   'P 1'
#
loop_
_entity.id
_entity.type
_entity.pdbx_description
1 polymer ?
#
loop_
_entity_poly.entity_id
_entity_poly.type
_entity_poly.pdbx_seq_one_letter_code
_entity_poly.pdbx_strand_id
1 'polypeptide(L)' 'MARHLLDVTDMSVDEIGRVLDLAERPVESLGCPLEGPAGREGAALLFEKPSTRTRHSMEMAVVQLGGHPITTRGEE' A
#
# COMPACT_ATOMS: atom_id res chain seq x y z
N MET A 1 4.37 -17.75 2.85
CA MET A 1 5.29 -16.73 2.31
C MET A 1 4.45 -15.54 1.87
N ALA A 2 4.90 -14.32 2.13
CA ALA A 2 4.24 -13.13 1.60
C ALA A 2 4.48 -13.04 0.08
N ARG A 3 3.50 -12.49 -0.65
CA ARG A 3 3.65 -12.20 -2.08
C ARG A 3 4.19 -10.78 -2.24
N HIS A 4 5.19 -10.61 -3.11
CA HIS A 4 5.77 -9.31 -3.44
C HIS A 4 5.27 -8.81 -4.80
N LEU A 5 5.26 -7.49 -4.99
CA LEU A 5 5.01 -6.82 -6.26
C LEU A 5 6.25 -5.97 -6.59
N LEU A 6 7.12 -6.48 -7.46
CA LEU A 6 8.37 -5.81 -7.85
C LEU A 6 8.30 -5.32 -9.30
N ASP A 7 7.68 -6.10 -10.17
CA ASP A 7 7.39 -5.75 -11.56
C ASP A 7 5.92 -6.06 -11.92
N VAL A 8 5.38 -5.35 -12.90
CA VAL A 8 4.04 -5.63 -13.44
C VAL A 8 3.96 -7.03 -14.06
N THR A 9 5.07 -7.57 -14.57
CA THR A 9 5.12 -8.94 -15.11
C THR A 9 5.05 -10.03 -14.06
N ASP A 10 5.15 -9.69 -12.76
CA ASP A 10 4.93 -10.63 -11.65
C ASP A 10 3.45 -10.96 -11.43
N MET A 11 2.57 -10.32 -12.20
CA MET A 11 1.13 -10.50 -12.14
C MET A 11 0.60 -11.06 -13.46
N SER A 12 -0.36 -11.99 -13.35
CA SER A 12 -1.17 -12.41 -14.50
C SER A 12 -2.14 -11.31 -14.93
N VAL A 13 -2.67 -11.43 -16.14
CA VAL A 13 -3.69 -10.49 -16.66
C VAL A 13 -4.89 -10.39 -15.73
N ASP A 14 -5.38 -11.51 -15.20
CA ASP A 14 -6.52 -11.54 -14.28
C ASP A 14 -6.20 -10.84 -12.95
N GLU A 15 -4.96 -10.88 -12.50
CA GLU A 15 -4.52 -10.20 -11.28
C GLU A 15 -4.45 -8.70 -11.48
N ILE A 16 -3.95 -8.25 -12.64
CA ILE A 16 -3.95 -6.83 -13.01
C ILE A 16 -5.40 -6.33 -13.09
N GLY A 17 -6.29 -7.10 -13.72
CA GLY A 17 -7.72 -6.80 -13.76
C GLY A 17 -8.30 -6.58 -12.36
N ARG A 18 -8.01 -7.48 -11.41
CA ARG A 18 -8.46 -7.32 -10.01
C ARG A 18 -7.90 -6.07 -9.32
N VAL A 19 -6.65 -5.70 -9.58
CA VAL A 19 -6.07 -4.46 -9.01
C VAL A 19 -6.78 -3.24 -9.56
N LEU A 20 -7.05 -3.19 -10.86
CA LEU A 20 -7.79 -2.09 -11.48
C LEU A 20 -9.22 -2.02 -10.95
N ASP A 21 -9.92 -3.14 -10.84
CA ASP A 21 -11.26 -3.22 -10.26
C ASP A 21 -11.32 -2.73 -8.80
N LEU A 22 -10.25 -2.93 -8.02
CA LEU A 22 -10.13 -2.41 -6.66
C LEU A 22 -9.80 -0.91 -6.64
N ALA A 23 -8.97 -0.45 -7.58
CA ALA A 23 -8.57 0.95 -7.68
C ALA A 23 -9.72 1.89 -8.06
N GLU A 24 -10.74 1.38 -8.77
CA GLU A 24 -11.93 2.16 -9.13
C GLU A 24 -12.98 2.23 -8.01
N ARG A 25 -12.85 1.41 -6.96
CA ARG A 25 -13.82 1.39 -5.87
C ARG A 25 -13.66 2.59 -4.94
N PRO A 26 -14.76 3.08 -4.34
CA PRO A 26 -14.69 4.04 -3.24
C PRO A 26 -13.85 3.46 -2.09
N VAL A 27 -12.99 4.27 -1.49
CA VAL A 27 -12.08 3.86 -0.42
C VAL A 27 -12.84 3.24 0.75
N GLU A 28 -14.00 3.77 1.09
CA GLU A 28 -14.85 3.31 2.19
C GLU A 28 -15.35 1.87 1.97
N SER A 29 -15.47 1.45 0.70
CA SER A 29 -15.89 0.08 0.35
C SER A 29 -14.77 -0.95 0.45
N LEU A 30 -13.52 -0.51 0.59
CA LEU A 30 -12.34 -1.39 0.73
C LEU A 30 -12.19 -1.91 2.17
N GLY A 31 -12.87 -1.30 3.14
CA GLY A 31 -12.74 -1.61 4.56
C GLY A 31 -11.36 -1.24 5.13
N CYS A 32 -11.01 -1.85 6.26
CA CYS A 32 -9.74 -1.61 6.96
C CYS A 32 -8.87 -2.88 6.98
N PRO A 33 -8.31 -3.34 5.85
CA PRO A 33 -7.58 -4.60 5.80
C PRO A 33 -6.31 -4.62 6.66
N LEU A 34 -5.79 -3.45 7.07
CA LEU A 34 -4.65 -3.34 8.00
C LEU A 34 -5.07 -3.30 9.48
N GLU A 35 -6.37 -3.35 9.78
CA GLU A 35 -6.89 -3.59 11.15
C GLU A 35 -7.15 -5.09 11.32
N GLY A 36 -6.08 -5.87 11.24
CA GLY A 36 -6.12 -7.32 11.36
C GLY A 36 -6.52 -7.81 12.77
N PRO A 37 -6.71 -9.14 12.94
CA PRO A 37 -7.11 -9.73 14.22
C PRO A 37 -6.09 -9.56 15.35
N ALA A 38 -4.83 -9.27 15.00
CA ALA A 38 -3.75 -8.96 15.95
C ALA A 38 -3.68 -7.46 16.31
N GLY A 39 -4.61 -6.64 15.81
CA GLY A 39 -4.62 -5.19 15.95
C GLY A 39 -4.20 -4.47 14.68
N ARG A 40 -3.99 -3.15 14.80
CA ARG A 40 -3.57 -2.29 13.70
C ARG A 40 -2.13 -2.61 13.27
N GLU A 41 -1.97 -2.89 11.97
CA GLU A 41 -0.67 -3.07 11.34
C GLU A 41 -0.09 -1.74 10.86
N GLY A 42 1.24 -1.71 10.68
CA GLY A 42 1.98 -0.57 10.15
C GLY A 42 2.64 -0.89 8.82
N ALA A 43 2.88 0.13 8.01
CA ALA A 43 3.63 0.00 6.75
C ALA A 43 4.86 0.90 6.78
N ALA A 44 6.04 0.31 6.65
CA ALA A 44 7.29 1.05 6.47
C ALA A 44 7.41 1.54 5.02
N LEU A 45 7.65 2.83 4.84
CA LEU A 45 7.83 3.47 3.55
C LEU A 45 9.27 4.01 3.44
N LEU A 46 10.16 3.19 2.89
CA LEU A 46 11.58 3.53 2.73
C LEU A 46 11.82 4.28 1.41
N PHE A 47 12.37 5.48 1.50
CA PHE A 47 12.74 6.30 0.34
C PHE A 47 14.21 6.72 0.38
N GLU A 48 15.04 6.08 -0.45
CA GLU A 48 16.45 6.47 -0.65
C GLU A 48 16.58 7.76 -1.49
N LYS A 49 15.58 8.06 -2.32
CA LYS A 49 15.51 9.28 -3.12
C LYS A 49 14.22 10.04 -2.80
N PRO A 50 14.25 11.39 -2.79
CA PRO A 50 13.05 12.19 -2.55
C PRO A 50 11.95 11.89 -3.59
N SER A 51 10.74 11.55 -3.12
CA SER A 51 9.53 11.44 -3.95
C SER A 51 8.30 11.95 -3.19
N THR A 52 7.81 13.14 -3.56
CA THR A 52 6.64 13.74 -2.92
C THR A 52 5.37 12.96 -3.24
N ARG A 53 5.11 12.71 -4.53
CA ARG A 53 3.89 12.06 -5.00
C ARG A 53 3.73 10.66 -4.41
N THR A 54 4.74 9.80 -4.56
CA THR A 54 4.68 8.40 -4.11
C THR A 54 4.54 8.32 -2.60
N ARG A 55 5.35 9.09 -1.85
CA ARG A 55 5.28 9.12 -0.39
C ARG A 55 3.89 9.52 0.09
N HIS A 56 3.40 10.68 -0.37
CA HIS A 56 2.12 11.20 0.09
C HIS A 56 0.95 10.28 -0.27
N SER A 57 0.95 9.71 -1.49
CA SER A 57 -0.10 8.76 -1.87
C SER A 57 -0.06 7.48 -1.02
N MET A 58 1.12 6.95 -0.73
CA MET A 58 1.26 5.73 0.07
C MET A 58 0.93 5.97 1.55
N GLU A 59 1.37 7.08 2.14
CA GLU A 59 1.01 7.46 3.52
C GLU A 59 -0.52 7.54 3.67
N MET A 60 -1.20 8.22 2.73
CA MET A 60 -2.65 8.32 2.74
C MET A 60 -3.34 6.97 2.56
N ALA A 61 -2.87 6.14 1.62
CA ALA A 61 -3.46 4.83 1.38
C ALA A 61 -3.36 3.92 2.62
N VAL A 62 -2.22 3.92 3.31
CA VAL A 62 -2.04 3.12 4.54
C VAL A 62 -3.01 3.56 5.63
N VAL A 63 -3.17 4.87 5.85
CA VAL A 63 -4.14 5.41 6.82
C VAL A 63 -5.58 5.04 6.43
N GLN A 64 -5.94 5.20 5.17
CA GLN A 64 -7.27 4.89 4.65
C GLN A 64 -7.64 3.41 4.80
N LEU A 65 -6.66 2.52 4.67
CA LEU A 65 -6.83 1.08 4.85
C LEU A 65 -6.70 0.64 6.33
N GLY A 66 -6.67 1.59 7.26
CA GLY A 66 -6.71 1.37 8.71
C GLY A 66 -5.35 1.15 9.38
N GLY A 67 -4.25 1.34 8.66
CA GLY A 67 -2.88 1.12 9.15
C GLY A 67 -2.18 2.38 9.64
N HIS A 68 -0.91 2.23 10.04
CA HIS A 68 -0.03 3.33 10.42
C HIS A 68 1.23 3.42 9.52
N PRO A 69 1.41 4.47 8.71
CA PRO A 69 2.60 4.62 7.88
C PRO A 69 3.80 5.10 8.71
N ILE A 70 4.97 4.51 8.45
CA ILE A 70 6.25 4.93 9.02
C ILE A 70 7.18 5.24 7.85
N THR A 71 7.38 6.52 7.56
CA THR A 71 8.28 6.94 6.47
C THR A 71 9.69 7.08 6.99
N THR A 72 10.63 6.40 6.31
CA THR A 72 12.07 6.49 6.56
C THR A 72 12.78 7.00 5.32
N ARG A 73 13.76 7.88 5.51
CA ARG A 73 14.58 8.45 4.44
C ARG A 73 15.98 7.85 4.49
N GLY A 74 16.68 7.84 3.37
CA GLY A 74 18.04 7.27 3.30
C GLY A 74 19.10 7.93 4.18
N GLU A 75 18.79 9.07 4.81
CA GLU A 75 19.70 9.83 5.67
C GLU A 75 19.45 9.60 7.18
N GLU A 76 18.41 8.83 7.52
CA GLU A 76 18.10 8.44 8.90
C GLU A 76 19.04 7.38 9.46
#